data_AF-I7GM91-F1
#
_entry.id   AF-I7GM91-F1
#
_cell.length_a   1.000
_cell.length_b   1.000
_cell.length_c   1.000
_cell.angle_alpha   90.00
_cell.angle_beta   90.00
_cell.angle_gamma   90.00
#
_symmetry.space_group_name_H-M   'P 1'
#
loop_
_entity.id
_entity.type
_entity.pdbx_description
1 polymer ?
#
loop_
_entity_poly.entity_id
_entity_poly.type
_entity_poly.pdbx_seq_one_letter_code
_entity_poly.pdbx_strand_id
1 'polypeptide(L)'
;MIDLKFKEEVNHYSNEINKACMPFGLHRQFPENSLQMMVQSGAKGSTVNTMQISCLLGQIELEGRRPPLMASGKSLPCFEPYEFTPRAGGFVTGRFLTGIKPPEFFFHCMAGREGLVDTAVKTSRSGYLQRCIIKHLEGLVVQYDLTVRDSDGSVVQFLYGEDGLDIPKTQFLQPKQFPFLASNYEVIMKSLHLHEVLSRADPKKALRHFRAIKKWQGKHPNTLLRRGAFLSYSQKIQAAVKALNLESENRNGRSPGTQEMLRMWYELDEESRRKYQKKAATCPDPSLSVWRPDIYFASVSETFETKVDDYSQEWAAQTEKSYEKSELSLDRLRTLLQLKWQRSLCEPGEAVGLLAAQSIGEPSTQMTLNTFHFAGRGEMNVTLGIPRLREILMVASANIKTPMMSVPVLNTKKALKRVKSLKKQLTRVLQKIDVQESFCMEEKQNKFRVYQLRFQFLPHAYYQQEKCLRPEDILRFMEIRFFKLLMESIKKKNNKASAFRNVNTRRATQRDLDNAGESGRSRG
;
A
#
# COMPACT_ATOMS: atom_id res chain seq x y z
N MET A 1 -16.37 14.23 -9.36
CA MET A 1 -17.15 14.62 -8.16
C MET A 1 -18.64 14.39 -8.37
N ILE A 2 -19.22 14.83 -9.50
CA ILE A 2 -20.65 14.61 -9.82
C ILE A 2 -21.00 13.11 -9.86
N ASP A 3 -20.26 12.29 -10.61
CA ASP A 3 -20.55 10.85 -10.71
C ASP A 3 -20.52 10.13 -9.35
N LEU A 4 -19.57 10.51 -8.48
CA LEU A 4 -19.46 9.94 -7.14
C LEU A 4 -20.67 10.31 -6.29
N LYS A 5 -21.06 11.59 -6.31
CA LYS A 5 -22.22 12.04 -5.52
C LYS A 5 -23.52 11.41 -6.03
N PHE A 6 -23.68 11.33 -7.34
CA PHE A 6 -24.79 10.62 -7.97
C PHE A 6 -24.88 9.16 -7.50
N LYS A 7 -23.74 8.46 -7.50
CA LYS A 7 -23.63 7.07 -7.04
C LYS A 7 -23.97 6.89 -5.56
N GLU A 8 -23.51 7.79 -4.69
CA GLU A 8 -23.85 7.74 -3.25
C GLU A 8 -25.37 7.75 -3.04
N GLU A 9 -26.06 8.69 -3.68
CA GLU A 9 -27.51 8.83 -3.56
C GLU A 9 -28.23 7.60 -4.13
N VAL A 10 -27.85 7.14 -5.32
CA VAL A 10 -28.50 6.00 -5.97
C VAL A 10 -28.24 4.68 -5.23
N ASN A 11 -27.04 4.50 -4.68
CA ASN A 11 -26.71 3.32 -3.87
C ASN A 11 -27.46 3.30 -2.54
N HIS A 12 -27.78 4.46 -1.96
CA HIS A 12 -28.63 4.54 -0.78
C HIS A 12 -29.99 3.88 -1.05
N TYR A 13 -30.68 4.29 -2.12
CA TYR A 13 -31.97 3.70 -2.50
C TYR A 13 -31.87 2.22 -2.87
N SER A 14 -30.82 1.80 -3.58
CA SER A 14 -30.57 0.38 -3.88
C SER A 14 -30.52 -0.46 -2.59
N ASN A 15 -29.83 0.03 -1.56
CA ASN A 15 -29.73 -0.64 -0.28
C ASN A 15 -31.06 -0.68 0.47
N GLU A 16 -31.88 0.37 0.40
CA GLU A 16 -33.21 0.39 1.01
C GLU A 16 -34.15 -0.62 0.36
N ILE A 17 -34.17 -0.69 -0.98
CA ILE A 17 -34.97 -1.67 -1.72
C ILE A 17 -34.53 -3.10 -1.36
N ASN A 18 -33.21 -3.34 -1.29
CA ASN A 18 -32.70 -4.66 -0.90
C ASN A 18 -33.11 -5.06 0.52
N LYS A 19 -33.11 -4.12 1.48
CA LYS A 19 -33.57 -4.38 2.86
C LYS A 19 -35.07 -4.63 2.94
N ALA A 20 -35.87 -3.93 2.12
CA ALA A 20 -37.32 -4.10 2.10
C ALA A 20 -37.72 -5.45 1.49
N CYS A 21 -37.04 -5.88 0.41
CA CYS A 21 -37.39 -7.09 -0.32
C CYS A 21 -36.77 -8.37 0.27
N MET A 22 -35.61 -8.30 0.94
CA MET A 22 -34.88 -9.46 1.44
C MET A 22 -34.60 -9.36 2.94
N PRO A 23 -34.84 -10.41 3.74
CA PRO A 23 -35.26 -11.76 3.34
C PRO A 23 -36.78 -11.97 3.28
N PHE A 24 -37.57 -11.10 3.89
CA PHE A 24 -39.00 -11.36 4.16
C PHE A 24 -39.93 -11.09 2.97
N GLY A 25 -39.52 -10.26 2.00
CA GLY A 25 -40.31 -9.90 0.82
C GLY A 25 -40.30 -10.95 -0.29
N LEU A 26 -39.69 -12.12 -0.07
CA LEU A 26 -39.71 -13.23 -1.02
C LEU A 26 -40.98 -14.06 -0.92
N HIS A 27 -41.46 -14.53 -2.08
CA HIS A 27 -42.62 -15.40 -2.15
C HIS A 27 -42.39 -16.77 -1.48
N ARG A 28 -41.18 -17.33 -1.63
CA ARG A 28 -40.73 -18.52 -0.88
C ARG A 28 -39.56 -18.13 -0.01
N GLN A 29 -39.67 -18.42 1.28
CA GLN A 29 -38.67 -18.12 2.29
C GLN A 29 -37.71 -19.30 2.49
N PHE A 30 -36.57 -19.04 3.13
CA PHE A 30 -35.68 -20.09 3.62
C PHE A 30 -36.40 -20.88 4.73
N PRO A 31 -36.30 -22.23 4.77
CA PRO A 31 -35.40 -23.10 3.99
C PRO A 31 -35.99 -23.64 2.66
N GLU A 32 -37.25 -23.38 2.34
CA GLU A 32 -37.89 -23.95 1.15
C GLU A 32 -37.35 -23.39 -0.18
N ASN A 33 -36.80 -22.18 -0.14
CA ASN A 33 -36.19 -21.54 -1.29
C ASN A 33 -34.78 -22.08 -1.55
N SER A 34 -34.65 -22.97 -2.54
CA SER A 34 -33.36 -23.57 -2.92
C SER A 34 -32.29 -22.55 -3.34
N LEU A 35 -32.66 -21.40 -3.91
CA LEU A 35 -31.72 -20.34 -4.26
C LEU A 35 -31.12 -19.71 -3.00
N GLN A 36 -31.96 -19.41 -2.01
CA GLN A 36 -31.48 -18.91 -0.72
C GLN A 36 -30.68 -19.95 0.04
N MET A 37 -31.11 -21.22 0.05
CA MET A 37 -30.36 -22.33 0.64
C MET A 37 -28.95 -22.42 0.06
N MET A 38 -28.82 -22.37 -1.26
CA MET A 38 -27.54 -22.45 -1.97
C MET A 38 -26.59 -21.30 -1.58
N VAL A 39 -27.12 -20.10 -1.40
CA VAL A 39 -26.34 -18.92 -1.01
C VAL A 39 -25.98 -18.92 0.47
N GLN A 40 -26.93 -19.24 1.35
CA GLN A 40 -26.71 -19.23 2.81
C GLN A 40 -25.82 -20.39 3.26
N SER A 41 -25.89 -21.55 2.61
CA SER A 41 -24.98 -22.68 2.86
C SER A 41 -23.56 -22.44 2.31
N GLY A 42 -23.36 -21.39 1.51
CA GLY A 42 -22.09 -21.15 0.82
C GLY A 42 -21.81 -22.11 -0.34
N ALA A 43 -22.80 -22.90 -0.78
CA ALA A 43 -22.63 -23.85 -1.87
C ALA A 43 -22.31 -23.15 -3.20
N LYS A 44 -23.12 -22.15 -3.60
CA LYS A 44 -22.87 -21.35 -4.81
C LYS A 44 -23.65 -20.03 -4.80
N GLY A 45 -22.99 -18.98 -5.29
CA GLY A 45 -23.56 -17.64 -5.39
C GLY A 45 -23.46 -16.86 -4.08
N SER A 46 -23.80 -15.57 -4.16
CA SER A 46 -23.78 -14.65 -3.02
C SER A 46 -25.14 -13.99 -2.82
N THR A 47 -25.29 -13.27 -1.71
CA THR A 47 -26.49 -12.46 -1.42
C THR A 47 -26.71 -11.41 -2.52
N VAL A 48 -25.64 -10.85 -3.10
CA VAL A 48 -25.70 -9.90 -4.22
C VAL A 48 -26.34 -10.54 -5.45
N ASN A 49 -26.00 -11.80 -5.78
CA ASN A 49 -26.63 -12.50 -6.91
C ASN A 49 -28.15 -12.65 -6.70
N THR A 50 -28.56 -12.99 -5.49
CA THR A 50 -29.99 -13.13 -5.16
C THR A 50 -30.72 -11.79 -5.24
N MET A 51 -30.08 -10.71 -4.79
CA MET A 51 -30.59 -9.34 -4.88
C MET A 51 -30.75 -8.89 -6.34
N GLN A 52 -29.78 -9.16 -7.21
CA GLN A 52 -29.86 -8.79 -8.63
C GLN A 52 -30.93 -9.58 -9.40
N ILE A 53 -31.16 -10.84 -9.01
CA ILE A 53 -32.23 -11.66 -9.58
C ILE A 53 -33.61 -11.16 -9.12
N SER A 54 -33.76 -10.86 -7.83
CA SER A 54 -35.08 -10.67 -7.20
C SER A 54 -35.50 -9.20 -7.05
N CYS A 55 -34.55 -8.28 -6.85
CA CYS A 55 -34.82 -6.87 -6.54
C CYS A 55 -34.53 -5.97 -7.74
N LEU A 56 -33.25 -5.67 -8.02
CA LEU A 56 -32.77 -4.81 -9.10
C LEU A 56 -31.28 -5.02 -9.34
N LEU A 57 -30.79 -4.69 -10.55
CA LEU A 57 -29.36 -4.79 -10.89
C LEU A 57 -28.52 -3.69 -10.22
N GLY A 58 -28.99 -2.45 -10.25
CA GLY A 58 -28.35 -1.29 -9.62
C GLY A 58 -27.55 -0.41 -10.57
N GLN A 59 -26.64 0.39 -10.01
CA GLN A 59 -25.81 1.29 -10.80
C GLN A 59 -24.74 0.51 -11.57
N ILE A 60 -24.71 0.69 -12.88
CA ILE A 60 -23.64 0.16 -13.73
C ILE A 60 -22.44 1.10 -13.69
N GLU A 61 -21.26 0.53 -13.54
CA GLU A 61 -20.01 1.26 -13.45
C GLU A 61 -19.04 0.78 -14.52
N LEU A 62 -18.33 1.74 -15.12
CA LEU A 62 -17.24 1.51 -16.07
C LEU A 62 -15.98 2.22 -15.55
N GLU A 63 -14.93 1.47 -15.23
CA GLU A 63 -13.69 1.98 -14.63
C GLU A 63 -13.90 2.85 -13.38
N GLY A 64 -14.93 2.52 -12.57
CA GLY A 64 -15.33 3.28 -11.38
C GLY A 64 -16.07 4.59 -11.68
N ARG A 65 -16.45 4.84 -12.94
CA ARG A 65 -17.27 5.97 -13.40
C ARG A 65 -18.61 5.49 -13.91
N ARG A 66 -19.52 6.43 -14.19
CA ARG A 66 -20.78 6.13 -14.88
C ARG A 66 -20.52 5.90 -16.38
N PRO A 67 -21.48 5.32 -17.12
CA PRO A 67 -21.39 5.22 -18.56
C PRO A 67 -21.02 6.58 -19.21
N PRO A 68 -20.02 6.59 -20.13
CA PRO A 68 -19.52 7.82 -20.70
C PRO A 68 -20.57 8.48 -21.60
N LEU A 69 -20.54 9.82 -21.64
CA LEU A 69 -21.35 10.60 -22.57
C LEU A 69 -20.66 10.71 -23.93
N MET A 70 -21.44 10.67 -25.00
CA MET A 70 -21.00 10.99 -26.36
C MET A 70 -20.66 12.48 -26.48
N ALA A 71 -19.95 12.88 -27.55
CA ALA A 71 -19.63 14.28 -27.81
C ALA A 71 -20.88 15.20 -27.90
N SER A 72 -22.03 14.62 -28.25
CA SER A 72 -23.34 15.29 -28.26
C SER A 72 -23.95 15.50 -26.86
N GLY A 73 -23.31 15.01 -25.80
CA GLY A 73 -23.84 15.04 -24.42
C GLY A 73 -24.85 13.94 -24.11
N LYS A 74 -25.14 13.03 -25.05
CA LYS A 74 -26.08 11.90 -24.86
C LYS A 74 -25.36 10.68 -24.30
N SER A 75 -26.00 9.92 -23.41
CA SER A 75 -25.48 8.61 -22.96
C SER A 75 -25.82 7.49 -23.95
N LEU A 76 -27.02 7.53 -24.54
CA LEU A 76 -27.43 6.71 -25.69
C LEU A 76 -28.27 7.55 -26.67
N PRO A 77 -28.37 7.15 -27.95
CA PRO A 77 -29.17 7.88 -28.93
C PRO A 77 -30.65 8.07 -28.55
N CYS A 78 -31.20 7.16 -27.74
CA CYS A 78 -32.59 7.20 -27.25
C CYS A 78 -32.81 8.19 -26.09
N PHE A 79 -31.76 8.77 -25.53
CA PHE A 79 -31.84 9.76 -24.46
C PHE A 79 -31.60 11.16 -25.01
N GLU A 80 -32.11 12.16 -24.30
CA GLU A 80 -31.88 13.55 -24.64
C GLU A 80 -30.47 14.00 -24.22
N PRO A 81 -29.89 15.02 -24.88
CA PRO A 81 -28.59 15.56 -24.47
C PRO A 81 -28.62 16.01 -23.01
N TYR A 82 -27.64 15.57 -22.23
CA TYR A 82 -27.48 15.95 -20.81
C TYR A 82 -28.67 15.58 -19.92
N GLU A 83 -29.38 14.50 -20.23
CA GLU A 83 -30.48 14.02 -19.40
C GLU A 83 -30.01 13.61 -17.99
N PHE A 84 -30.72 14.11 -16.96
CA PHE A 84 -30.36 13.90 -15.54
C PHE A 84 -31.01 12.66 -14.90
N THR A 85 -31.82 11.91 -15.66
CA THR A 85 -32.52 10.74 -15.11
C THR A 85 -31.52 9.64 -14.73
N PRO A 86 -31.76 8.89 -13.63
CA PRO A 86 -30.84 7.84 -13.24
C PRO A 86 -30.66 6.76 -14.29
N ARG A 87 -31.73 6.49 -15.05
CA ARG A 87 -31.73 5.53 -16.15
C ARG A 87 -30.76 5.95 -17.27
N ALA A 88 -30.73 7.23 -17.65
CA ALA A 88 -29.78 7.75 -18.62
C ALA A 88 -28.33 7.68 -18.09
N GLY A 89 -28.15 7.77 -16.77
CA GLY A 89 -26.87 7.63 -16.06
C GLY A 89 -26.42 6.18 -15.78
N GLY A 90 -27.11 5.17 -16.34
CA GLY A 90 -26.72 3.76 -16.17
C GLY A 90 -27.26 3.09 -14.90
N PHE A 91 -28.24 3.66 -14.21
CA PHE A 91 -28.94 2.99 -13.12
C PHE A 91 -30.02 2.06 -13.66
N VAL A 92 -29.86 0.76 -13.42
CA VAL A 92 -30.77 -0.29 -13.89
C VAL A 92 -31.74 -0.66 -12.78
N THR A 93 -32.99 -0.26 -12.95
CA THR A 93 -34.09 -0.59 -12.04
C THR A 93 -34.70 -1.97 -12.33
N GLY A 94 -34.50 -2.51 -13.53
CA GLY A 94 -34.89 -3.87 -13.88
C GLY A 94 -34.13 -4.93 -13.08
N ARG A 95 -34.70 -6.14 -13.04
CA ARG A 95 -34.15 -7.33 -12.37
C ARG A 95 -34.15 -8.50 -13.33
N PHE A 96 -33.28 -9.49 -13.11
CA PHE A 96 -33.21 -10.63 -14.03
C PHE A 96 -34.50 -11.45 -14.08
N LEU A 97 -35.27 -11.52 -12.98
CA LEU A 97 -36.52 -12.27 -12.94
C LEU A 97 -37.60 -11.74 -13.91
N THR A 98 -37.71 -10.42 -14.07
CA THR A 98 -38.73 -9.79 -14.95
C THR A 98 -38.16 -9.29 -16.27
N GLY A 99 -36.83 -9.39 -16.46
CA GLY A 99 -36.12 -8.83 -17.59
C GLY A 99 -35.72 -7.36 -17.40
N ILE A 100 -34.82 -6.92 -18.27
CA ILE A 100 -34.23 -5.57 -18.30
C ILE A 100 -34.58 -4.86 -19.61
N LYS A 101 -34.81 -3.55 -19.55
CA LYS A 101 -35.24 -2.76 -20.73
C LYS A 101 -34.08 -2.59 -21.73
N PRO A 102 -34.32 -2.37 -23.03
CA PRO A 102 -33.25 -2.31 -24.03
C PRO A 102 -32.11 -1.30 -23.74
N PRO A 103 -32.37 -0.05 -23.28
CA PRO A 103 -31.29 0.87 -22.91
C PRO A 103 -30.46 0.38 -21.71
N GLU A 104 -31.11 -0.25 -20.73
CA GLU A 104 -30.47 -0.80 -19.54
C GLU A 104 -29.66 -2.06 -19.87
N PHE A 105 -30.18 -2.91 -20.77
CA PHE A 105 -29.50 -4.07 -21.31
C PHE A 105 -28.18 -3.69 -21.97
N PHE A 106 -28.17 -2.59 -22.73
CA PHE A 106 -26.95 -2.11 -23.38
C PHE A 106 -25.89 -1.66 -22.36
N PHE A 107 -26.27 -0.90 -21.33
CA PHE A 107 -25.35 -0.55 -20.24
C PHE A 107 -24.84 -1.79 -19.50
N HIS A 108 -25.71 -2.77 -19.23
CA HIS A 108 -25.30 -4.03 -18.61
C HIS A 108 -24.26 -4.78 -19.45
N CYS A 109 -24.43 -4.81 -20.77
CA CYS A 109 -23.46 -5.41 -21.70
C CYS A 109 -22.12 -4.69 -21.69
N MET A 110 -22.09 -3.36 -21.52
CA MET A 110 -20.84 -2.60 -21.41
C MET A 110 -20.01 -3.07 -20.20
N ALA A 111 -20.63 -3.19 -19.03
CA ALA A 111 -19.94 -3.66 -17.83
C ALA A 111 -19.52 -5.13 -17.92
N GLY A 112 -20.36 -5.99 -18.53
CA GLY A 112 -19.99 -7.37 -18.82
C GLY A 112 -18.75 -7.46 -19.71
N ARG A 113 -18.66 -6.63 -20.76
CA ARG A 113 -17.52 -6.58 -21.68
C ARG A 113 -16.25 -6.09 -21.01
N GLU A 114 -16.34 -5.08 -20.14
CA GLU A 114 -15.19 -4.60 -19.36
C GLU A 114 -14.57 -5.72 -18.52
N GLY A 115 -15.40 -6.50 -17.82
CA GLY A 115 -14.94 -7.66 -17.04
C GLY A 115 -14.17 -8.69 -17.88
N LEU A 116 -14.66 -8.98 -19.09
CA LEU A 116 -14.00 -9.90 -20.03
C LEU A 116 -12.67 -9.34 -20.54
N VAL A 117 -12.63 -8.05 -20.91
CA VAL A 117 -11.41 -7.39 -21.40
C VAL A 117 -10.33 -7.38 -20.33
N ASP A 118 -10.68 -7.05 -19.08
CA ASP A 118 -9.71 -7.04 -17.99
C ASP A 118 -9.19 -8.41 -17.64
N THR A 119 -10.05 -9.44 -17.70
CA THR A 119 -9.62 -10.84 -17.55
C THR A 119 -8.60 -11.20 -18.62
N ALA A 120 -8.80 -10.78 -19.87
CA ALA A 120 -7.85 -11.06 -20.95
C ALA A 120 -6.52 -10.28 -20.79
N VAL A 121 -6.58 -8.98 -20.47
CA VAL A 121 -5.40 -8.11 -20.47
C VAL A 121 -4.57 -8.27 -19.19
N LYS A 122 -5.22 -8.27 -18.03
CA LYS A 122 -4.50 -8.12 -16.76
C LYS A 122 -3.92 -9.46 -16.26
N THR A 123 -4.49 -10.60 -16.65
CA THR A 123 -3.98 -11.94 -16.30
C THR A 123 -2.54 -12.15 -16.76
N SER A 124 -2.20 -11.75 -17.98
CA SER A 124 -0.84 -11.86 -18.54
C SER A 124 0.26 -11.20 -17.67
N ARG A 125 -0.07 -10.09 -17.01
CA ARG A 125 0.87 -9.30 -16.21
C ARG A 125 1.19 -9.97 -14.87
N SER A 126 0.22 -10.65 -14.29
CA SER A 126 0.37 -11.38 -13.02
C SER A 126 1.31 -12.58 -13.16
N GLY A 127 1.18 -13.36 -14.24
CA GLY A 127 2.05 -14.50 -14.51
C GLY A 127 3.52 -14.10 -14.73
N TYR A 128 3.77 -12.99 -15.42
CA TYR A 128 5.13 -12.48 -15.59
C TYR A 128 5.78 -12.05 -14.27
N LEU A 129 5.02 -11.33 -13.42
CA LEU A 129 5.47 -10.98 -12.06
C LEU A 129 5.86 -12.24 -11.27
N GLN A 130 4.99 -13.25 -11.24
CA GLN A 130 5.24 -14.50 -10.53
C GLN A 130 6.50 -15.21 -11.04
N ARG A 131 6.66 -15.34 -12.36
CA ARG A 131 7.86 -15.96 -12.96
C ARG A 131 9.14 -15.24 -12.53
N CYS A 132 9.14 -13.91 -12.54
CA CYS A 132 10.31 -13.14 -12.10
C CYS A 132 10.62 -13.41 -10.63
N ILE A 133 9.63 -13.40 -9.73
CA ILE A 133 9.88 -13.63 -8.30
C ILE A 133 10.36 -15.07 -8.05
N ILE A 134 9.71 -16.07 -8.67
CA ILE A 134 10.13 -17.48 -8.58
C ILE A 134 11.59 -17.62 -8.97
N LYS A 135 12.00 -17.03 -10.11
CA LYS A 135 13.37 -17.18 -10.61
C LYS A 135 14.43 -16.58 -9.68
N HIS A 136 14.10 -15.53 -8.92
CA HIS A 136 15.04 -14.93 -7.97
C HIS A 136 15.04 -15.64 -6.62
N LEU A 137 13.96 -16.31 -6.24
CA LEU A 137 13.82 -16.96 -4.94
C LEU A 137 13.95 -18.50 -5.00
N GLU A 138 14.17 -19.09 -6.17
CA GLU A 138 14.22 -20.55 -6.34
C GLU A 138 15.32 -21.24 -5.52
N GLY A 139 16.42 -20.54 -5.24
CA GLY A 139 17.56 -21.06 -4.47
C GLY A 139 17.41 -20.95 -2.95
N LEU A 140 16.38 -20.27 -2.44
CA LEU A 140 16.23 -20.07 -0.99
C LEU A 140 15.62 -21.28 -0.31
N VAL A 141 16.44 -21.91 0.54
CA VAL A 141 16.12 -23.14 1.25
C VAL A 141 16.49 -22.99 2.74
N VAL A 142 15.69 -23.60 3.61
CA VAL A 142 16.01 -23.69 5.04
C VAL A 142 17.12 -24.72 5.27
N GLN A 143 18.18 -24.35 5.95
CA GLN A 143 19.29 -25.24 6.27
C GLN A 143 19.12 -25.91 7.64
N TYR A 144 19.94 -26.91 7.95
CA TYR A 144 19.90 -27.66 9.21
C TYR A 144 20.21 -26.82 10.46
N ASP A 145 20.74 -25.61 10.31
CA ASP A 145 20.90 -24.63 11.37
C ASP A 145 19.70 -23.69 11.51
N LEU A 146 18.60 -23.96 10.79
CA LEU A 146 17.36 -23.17 10.65
C LEU A 146 17.54 -21.81 9.96
N THR A 147 18.73 -21.52 9.43
CA THR A 147 18.95 -20.32 8.62
C THR A 147 18.39 -20.51 7.21
N VAL A 148 17.89 -19.45 6.61
CA VAL A 148 17.48 -19.44 5.19
C VAL A 148 18.68 -18.99 4.37
N ARG A 149 19.15 -19.86 3.48
CA ARG A 149 20.30 -19.59 2.63
C ARG A 149 19.94 -19.72 1.16
N ASP A 150 20.63 -18.94 0.33
CA ASP A 150 20.60 -19.12 -1.11
C ASP A 150 21.57 -20.25 -1.52
N SER A 151 21.47 -20.66 -2.78
CA SER A 151 22.25 -21.74 -3.41
C SER A 151 23.78 -21.50 -3.41
N ASP A 152 24.22 -20.26 -3.26
CA ASP A 152 25.63 -19.85 -3.13
C ASP A 152 26.15 -19.96 -1.68
N GLY A 153 25.28 -20.26 -0.72
CA GLY A 153 25.58 -20.32 0.72
C GLY A 153 25.41 -19.00 1.45
N SER A 154 25.00 -17.92 0.77
CA SER A 154 24.71 -16.62 1.39
C SER A 154 23.50 -16.72 2.32
N VAL A 155 23.63 -16.20 3.54
CA VAL A 155 22.54 -16.18 4.54
C VAL A 155 21.62 -15.00 4.26
N VAL A 156 20.34 -15.27 4.01
CA VAL A 156 19.30 -14.25 3.77
C VAL A 156 18.49 -13.96 5.03
N GLN A 157 18.14 -14.99 5.80
CA GLN A 157 17.47 -14.86 7.11
C GLN A 157 18.14 -15.79 8.12
N PHE A 158 18.26 -15.33 9.37
CA PHE A 158 18.80 -16.15 10.46
C PHE A 158 17.81 -17.21 10.96
N LEU A 159 16.52 -16.92 10.84
CA LEU A 159 15.45 -17.84 11.16
C LEU A 159 14.28 -17.55 10.22
N TYR A 160 13.68 -18.57 9.62
CA TYR A 160 12.55 -18.40 8.70
C TYR A 160 11.41 -17.64 9.38
N GLY A 161 10.99 -16.51 8.81
CA GLY A 161 9.90 -15.71 9.38
C GLY A 161 10.19 -15.11 10.76
N GLU A 162 11.45 -15.08 11.21
CA GLU A 162 11.90 -14.67 12.56
C GLU A 162 11.35 -15.54 13.71
N ASP A 163 10.57 -16.59 13.42
CA ASP A 163 10.01 -17.52 14.42
C ASP A 163 10.25 -19.01 14.10
N GLY A 164 10.67 -19.32 12.87
CA GLY A 164 11.03 -20.65 12.39
C GLY A 164 9.83 -21.53 12.07
N LEU A 165 8.62 -20.98 12.02
CA LEU A 165 7.40 -21.75 11.88
C LEU A 165 7.01 -22.01 10.41
N ASP A 166 6.48 -23.19 10.16
CA ASP A 166 5.83 -23.55 8.91
C ASP A 166 4.36 -23.07 8.91
N ILE A 167 3.98 -22.33 7.88
CA ILE A 167 2.72 -21.58 7.78
C ILE A 167 1.50 -22.51 7.91
N PRO A 168 1.34 -23.59 7.10
CA PRO A 168 0.32 -24.62 7.28
C PRO A 168 0.16 -25.16 8.70
N LYS A 169 1.26 -25.31 9.47
CA LYS A 169 1.24 -25.89 10.81
C LYS A 169 0.81 -24.88 11.90
N THR A 170 0.80 -23.58 11.58
CA THR A 170 0.50 -22.49 12.55
C THR A 170 -0.97 -22.29 12.92
N GLN A 171 -1.92 -22.90 12.20
CA GLN A 171 -3.36 -22.64 12.39
C GLN A 171 -3.83 -22.82 13.84
N PHE A 172 -3.27 -23.81 14.56
CA PHE A 172 -3.61 -24.14 15.94
C PHE A 172 -2.77 -23.41 16.99
N LEU A 173 -1.79 -22.58 16.59
CA LEU A 173 -0.98 -21.76 17.51
C LEU A 173 -1.62 -20.39 17.82
N GLN A 174 -2.82 -20.12 17.28
CA GLN A 174 -3.56 -18.90 17.57
C GLN A 174 -4.38 -19.03 18.86
N PRO A 175 -4.51 -17.95 19.67
CA PRO A 175 -5.23 -18.01 20.96
C PRO A 175 -6.65 -18.55 20.87
N LYS A 176 -7.35 -18.24 19.77
CA LYS A 176 -8.73 -18.72 19.51
C LYS A 176 -8.84 -20.25 19.44
N GLN A 177 -7.75 -20.95 19.13
CA GLN A 177 -7.71 -22.41 18.98
C GLN A 177 -7.09 -23.13 20.18
N PHE A 178 -6.60 -22.41 21.20
CA PHE A 178 -6.08 -23.04 22.40
C PHE A 178 -7.13 -23.88 23.16
N PRO A 179 -8.41 -23.48 23.26
CA PRO A 179 -9.45 -24.33 23.85
C PRO A 179 -9.63 -25.66 23.11
N PHE A 180 -9.47 -25.66 21.79
CA PHE A 180 -9.52 -26.87 20.98
C PHE A 180 -8.34 -27.81 21.27
N LEU A 181 -7.14 -27.26 21.50
CA LEU A 181 -5.98 -28.07 21.90
C LEU A 181 -6.12 -28.61 23.33
N ALA A 182 -6.65 -27.80 24.25
CA ALA A 182 -6.85 -28.20 25.65
C ALA A 182 -7.88 -29.34 25.77
N SER A 183 -9.01 -29.24 25.05
CA SER A 183 -10.04 -30.30 25.03
C SER A 183 -9.56 -31.61 24.42
N ASN A 184 -8.64 -31.57 23.45
CA ASN A 184 -8.10 -32.76 22.79
C ASN A 184 -6.75 -33.23 23.35
N TYR A 185 -6.40 -32.83 24.58
CA TYR A 185 -5.10 -33.11 25.18
C TYR A 185 -4.72 -34.60 25.16
N GLU A 186 -5.62 -35.49 25.58
CA GLU A 186 -5.33 -36.93 25.67
C GLU A 186 -5.00 -37.56 24.31
N VAL A 187 -5.74 -37.16 23.27
CA VAL A 187 -5.53 -37.63 21.89
C VAL A 187 -4.18 -37.15 21.37
N ILE A 188 -3.85 -35.87 21.61
CA ILE A 188 -2.58 -35.27 21.21
C ILE A 188 -1.41 -35.92 21.96
N MET A 189 -1.58 -36.18 23.25
CA MET A 189 -0.57 -36.82 24.10
C MET A 189 -0.23 -38.23 23.62
N LYS A 190 -1.24 -39.04 23.27
CA LYS A 190 -1.05 -40.39 22.72
C LYS A 190 -0.42 -40.37 21.33
N SER A 191 -0.95 -39.55 20.43
CA SER A 191 -0.48 -39.48 19.03
C SER A 191 0.94 -38.93 18.87
N LEU A 192 1.37 -38.01 19.75
CA LEU A 192 2.70 -37.39 19.68
C LEU A 192 3.73 -38.04 20.60
N HIS A 193 3.39 -39.13 21.30
CA HIS A 193 4.25 -39.81 22.26
C HIS A 193 4.97 -38.83 23.21
N LEU A 194 4.20 -37.90 23.80
CA LEU A 194 4.74 -36.76 24.56
C LEU A 194 5.71 -37.18 25.68
N HIS A 195 5.50 -38.35 26.29
CA HIS A 195 6.40 -38.89 27.31
C HIS A 195 7.83 -39.13 26.81
N GLU A 196 8.00 -39.63 25.59
CA GLU A 196 9.32 -39.87 25.01
C GLU A 196 10.03 -38.54 24.71
N VAL A 197 9.30 -37.56 24.17
CA VAL A 197 9.84 -36.23 23.88
C VAL A 197 10.30 -35.52 25.16
N LEU A 198 9.47 -35.52 26.20
CA LEU A 198 9.82 -34.89 27.49
C LEU A 198 10.99 -35.59 28.18
N SER A 199 11.20 -36.89 27.95
CA SER A 199 12.37 -37.59 28.50
C SER A 199 13.69 -37.15 27.88
N ARG A 200 13.68 -36.68 26.62
CA ARG A 200 14.86 -36.23 25.87
C ARG A 200 15.05 -34.71 25.87
N ALA A 201 14.00 -33.96 26.22
CA ALA A 201 13.98 -32.50 26.15
C ALA A 201 14.41 -31.84 27.48
N ASP A 202 15.31 -30.84 27.41
CA ASP A 202 15.63 -29.96 28.56
C ASP A 202 14.94 -28.59 28.45
N PRO A 203 13.79 -28.37 29.15
CA PRO A 203 13.10 -27.08 29.15
C PRO A 203 13.78 -26.01 30.01
N LYS A 204 14.72 -26.38 30.90
CA LYS A 204 15.14 -25.50 32.00
C LYS A 204 15.90 -24.27 31.51
N LYS A 205 16.72 -24.42 30.46
CA LYS A 205 17.56 -23.34 29.93
C LYS A 205 16.71 -22.23 29.29
N ALA A 206 15.80 -22.60 28.38
CA ALA A 206 14.91 -21.65 27.72
C ALA A 206 14.00 -20.94 28.74
N LEU A 207 13.38 -21.66 29.67
CA LEU A 207 12.52 -21.07 30.70
C LEU A 207 13.28 -20.11 31.64
N ARG A 208 14.54 -20.40 32.00
CA ARG A 208 15.39 -19.48 32.77
C ARG A 208 15.66 -18.19 32.01
N HIS A 209 15.92 -18.30 30.70
CA HIS A 209 16.15 -17.14 29.84
C HIS A 209 14.90 -16.27 29.73
N PHE A 210 13.73 -16.87 29.53
CA PHE A 210 12.45 -16.15 29.55
C PHE A 210 12.18 -15.43 30.87
N ARG A 211 12.48 -16.06 32.02
CA ARG A 211 12.37 -15.39 33.32
C ARG A 211 13.31 -14.19 33.43
N ALA A 212 14.51 -14.27 32.86
CA ALA A 212 15.44 -13.14 32.81
C ALA A 212 14.91 -12.00 31.93
N ILE A 213 14.33 -12.33 30.76
CA ILE A 213 13.68 -11.36 29.85
C ILE A 213 12.52 -10.66 30.57
N LYS A 214 11.59 -11.41 31.18
CA LYS A 214 10.44 -10.86 31.93
C LYS A 214 10.90 -9.98 33.11
N LYS A 215 11.93 -10.42 33.86
CA LYS A 215 12.52 -9.63 34.94
C LYS A 215 13.13 -8.32 34.44
N TRP A 216 13.71 -8.31 33.23
CA TRP A 216 14.24 -7.10 32.62
C TRP A 216 13.13 -6.17 32.13
N GLN A 217 12.10 -6.72 31.47
CA GLN A 217 10.93 -5.97 31.00
C GLN A 217 10.16 -5.32 32.17
N GLY A 218 9.96 -6.04 33.28
CA GLY A 218 9.33 -5.49 34.48
C GLY A 218 10.11 -4.34 35.12
N LYS A 219 11.45 -4.32 34.98
CA LYS A 219 12.28 -3.19 35.43
C LYS A 219 12.25 -2.00 34.46
N HIS A 220 11.82 -2.20 33.21
CA HIS A 220 11.86 -1.19 32.14
C HIS A 220 10.54 -1.11 31.34
N PRO A 221 9.42 -0.69 31.96
CA PRO A 221 8.09 -0.70 31.33
C PRO A 221 7.91 0.30 30.19
N ASN A 222 8.78 1.31 30.04
CA ASN A 222 8.65 2.41 29.07
C ASN A 222 9.67 2.30 27.90
N THR A 223 9.82 1.10 27.35
CA THR A 223 10.89 0.72 26.39
C THR A 223 10.62 1.03 24.92
N LEU A 224 9.53 1.72 24.58
CA LEU A 224 9.22 2.09 23.19
C LEU A 224 10.22 3.09 22.58
N LEU A 225 11.01 3.79 23.40
CA LEU A 225 12.17 4.57 22.93
C LEU A 225 13.45 3.78 23.15
N ARG A 226 13.92 3.09 22.11
CA ARG A 226 15.28 2.52 22.07
C ARG A 226 16.30 3.67 22.13
N ARG A 227 16.63 4.12 23.35
CA ARG A 227 17.68 5.12 23.60
C ARG A 227 19.03 4.43 23.46
N GLY A 228 19.54 4.38 22.22
CA GLY A 228 20.85 3.82 21.94
C GLY A 228 21.98 4.64 22.59
N ALA A 229 23.13 3.99 22.79
CA ALA A 229 24.33 4.64 23.34
C ALA A 229 24.71 5.90 22.54
N PHE A 230 24.58 5.83 21.20
CA PHE A 230 24.79 6.97 20.31
C PHE A 230 23.79 8.11 20.55
N LEU A 231 22.53 7.82 20.88
CA LEU A 231 21.51 8.84 21.12
C LEU A 231 21.77 9.61 22.43
N SER A 232 22.23 8.91 23.47
CA SER A 232 22.65 9.55 24.72
C SER A 232 23.91 10.40 24.54
N TYR A 233 24.85 9.94 23.71
CA TYR A 233 26.04 10.71 23.33
C TYR A 233 25.67 11.93 22.49
N SER A 234 24.83 11.74 21.47
CA SER A 234 24.41 12.79 20.56
C SER A 234 23.72 13.92 21.31
N GLN A 235 22.83 13.61 22.26
CA GLN A 235 22.17 14.64 23.08
C GLN A 235 23.15 15.50 23.88
N LYS A 236 24.25 14.91 24.37
CA LYS A 236 25.28 15.64 25.13
C LYS A 236 26.17 16.50 24.24
N ILE A 237 26.52 16.00 23.06
CA ILE A 237 27.46 16.65 22.12
C ILE A 237 26.74 17.61 21.15
N GLN A 238 25.41 17.49 21.02
CA GLN A 238 24.60 18.32 20.11
C GLN A 238 24.74 19.82 20.37
N ALA A 239 24.90 20.25 21.62
CA ALA A 239 25.13 21.65 21.95
C ALA A 239 26.51 22.14 21.45
N ALA A 240 27.56 21.33 21.64
CA ALA A 240 28.92 21.64 21.22
C ALA A 240 29.06 21.67 19.68
N VAL A 241 28.43 20.72 18.98
CA VAL A 241 28.47 20.66 17.51
C VAL A 241 27.62 21.75 16.86
N LYS A 242 26.53 22.17 17.50
CA LYS A 242 25.77 23.35 17.05
C LYS A 242 26.56 24.65 17.21
N ALA A 243 27.42 24.75 18.22
CA ALA A 243 28.27 25.93 18.42
C ALA A 243 29.39 26.06 17.36
N LEU A 244 29.72 24.98 16.66
CA LEU A 244 30.75 24.95 15.61
C LEU A 244 30.29 25.54 14.26
N ASN A 245 29.02 25.99 14.12
CA ASN A 245 28.47 26.72 12.95
C ASN A 245 28.95 26.21 11.57
N LEU A 246 28.88 24.89 11.36
CA LEU A 246 29.28 24.28 10.09
C LEU A 246 28.17 24.46 9.04
N GLU A 247 28.35 25.41 8.13
CA GLU A 247 27.48 25.63 6.96
C GLU A 247 28.07 24.96 5.71
N SER A 248 27.54 23.80 5.35
CA SER A 248 27.81 23.17 4.04
C SER A 248 26.57 22.42 3.52
N GLU A 249 26.55 22.16 2.21
CA GLU A 249 25.40 21.57 1.53
C GLU A 249 25.05 20.16 2.02
N ASN A 250 23.76 19.93 2.25
CA ASN A 250 23.21 18.63 2.66
C ASN A 250 23.33 17.59 1.55
N ARG A 251 24.46 16.88 1.44
CA ARG A 251 24.65 15.90 0.35
C ARG A 251 23.79 14.63 0.44
N ASN A 252 23.12 14.34 1.56
CA ASN A 252 22.30 13.11 1.73
C ASN A 252 21.16 13.27 2.76
N GLY A 253 20.63 14.48 2.95
CA GLY A 253 19.61 14.76 3.99
C GLY A 253 20.11 14.69 5.45
N ARG A 254 21.40 14.39 5.67
CA ARG A 254 22.10 14.55 6.95
C ARG A 254 22.86 15.87 6.95
N SER A 255 22.70 16.66 8.00
CA SER A 255 23.44 17.92 8.14
C SER A 255 24.94 17.65 8.38
N PRO A 256 25.83 18.57 7.99
CA PRO A 256 27.28 18.44 8.25
C PRO A 256 27.59 18.26 9.74
N GLY A 257 26.86 18.95 10.64
CA GLY A 257 26.99 18.71 12.08
C GLY A 257 26.59 17.30 12.52
N THR A 258 25.68 16.63 11.81
CA THR A 258 25.34 15.22 12.10
C THR A 258 26.46 14.28 11.66
N GLN A 259 27.16 14.61 10.56
CA GLN A 259 28.31 13.83 10.08
C GLN A 259 29.51 13.97 11.02
N GLU A 260 29.78 15.18 11.49
CA GLU A 260 30.86 15.43 12.45
C GLU A 260 30.60 14.69 13.77
N MET A 261 29.35 14.72 14.26
CA MET A 261 28.96 13.99 15.46
C MET A 261 29.10 12.45 15.31
N LEU A 262 28.86 11.92 14.11
CA LEU A 262 29.10 10.51 13.82
C LEU A 262 30.59 10.20 13.81
N ARG A 263 31.41 11.05 13.18
CA ARG A 263 32.88 10.92 13.18
C ARG A 263 33.42 10.91 14.61
N MET A 264 33.04 11.90 15.42
CA MET A 264 33.44 11.99 16.84
C MET A 264 33.01 10.78 17.67
N TRP A 265 31.89 10.13 17.33
CA TRP A 265 31.47 8.89 17.99
C TRP A 265 32.35 7.69 17.60
N TYR A 266 32.72 7.58 16.31
CA TYR A 266 33.58 6.50 15.82
C TYR A 266 35.04 6.65 16.25
N GLU A 267 35.52 7.88 16.43
CA GLU A 267 36.85 8.21 16.95
C GLU A 267 36.94 8.14 18.49
N LEU A 268 35.81 8.06 19.18
CA LEU A 268 35.77 7.96 20.64
C LEU A 268 36.44 6.66 21.13
N ASP A 269 37.28 6.77 22.16
CA ASP A 269 37.91 5.62 22.81
C ASP A 269 36.89 4.56 23.26
N GLU A 270 37.27 3.29 23.18
CA GLU A 270 36.41 2.16 23.56
C GLU A 270 35.89 2.29 25.00
N GLU A 271 36.70 2.75 25.94
CA GLU A 271 36.30 2.91 27.35
C GLU A 271 35.20 3.95 27.52
N SER A 272 35.32 5.07 26.82
CA SER A 272 34.33 6.14 26.81
C SER A 272 33.05 5.67 26.12
N ARG A 273 33.16 4.90 25.03
CA ARG A 273 32.01 4.30 24.34
C ARG A 273 31.27 3.28 25.22
N ARG A 274 32.02 2.45 25.96
CA ARG A 274 31.49 1.48 26.92
C ARG A 274 30.69 2.14 28.05
N LYS A 275 31.06 3.35 28.51
CA LYS A 275 30.25 4.11 29.50
C LYS A 275 28.85 4.43 28.97
N TYR A 276 28.73 4.80 27.71
CA TYR A 276 27.42 5.06 27.08
C TYR A 276 26.66 3.76 26.76
N GLN A 277 27.36 2.69 26.37
CA GLN A 277 26.76 1.37 26.17
C GLN A 277 26.22 0.78 27.48
N LYS A 278 26.93 0.93 28.61
CA LYS A 278 26.45 0.51 29.94
C LYS A 278 25.20 1.29 30.38
N LYS A 279 25.10 2.58 30.01
CA LYS A 279 23.92 3.42 30.30
C LYS A 279 22.73 3.08 29.41
N ALA A 280 22.98 2.66 28.17
CA ALA A 280 21.97 2.13 27.28
C ALA A 280 21.77 0.64 27.58
N ALA A 281 21.05 0.32 28.66
CA ALA A 281 20.82 -1.06 29.10
C ALA A 281 20.51 -1.98 27.91
N THR A 282 21.38 -2.97 27.69
CA THR A 282 21.19 -3.97 26.64
C THR A 282 19.99 -4.82 27.02
N CYS A 283 18.91 -4.70 26.25
CA CYS A 283 17.82 -5.67 26.29
C CYS A 283 18.45 -7.06 26.08
N PRO A 284 18.14 -8.06 26.93
CA PRO A 284 18.53 -9.43 26.65
C PRO A 284 18.04 -9.84 25.26
N ASP A 285 18.83 -10.61 24.54
CA ASP A 285 18.43 -11.11 23.23
C ASP A 285 17.23 -12.06 23.35
N PRO A 286 16.35 -12.12 22.34
CA PRO A 286 15.20 -13.03 22.33
C PRO A 286 15.60 -14.49 22.56
N SER A 287 14.69 -15.29 23.12
CA SER A 287 14.98 -16.71 23.37
C SER A 287 15.39 -17.47 22.10
N LEU A 288 14.74 -17.18 20.97
CA LEU A 288 15.00 -17.85 19.68
C LEU A 288 16.38 -17.56 19.08
N SER A 289 17.00 -16.40 19.40
CA SER A 289 18.34 -16.08 18.88
C SER A 289 19.45 -16.76 19.67
N VAL A 290 19.21 -17.06 20.96
CA VAL A 290 20.18 -17.71 21.84
C VAL A 290 20.01 -19.23 21.83
N TRP A 291 18.75 -19.69 21.85
CA TRP A 291 18.40 -21.10 21.99
C TRP A 291 17.63 -21.56 20.75
N ARG A 292 18.26 -22.43 19.95
CA ARG A 292 17.64 -22.99 18.77
C ARG A 292 16.36 -23.79 19.14
N PRO A 293 15.21 -23.51 18.51
CA PRO A 293 13.92 -24.08 18.90
C PRO A 293 13.76 -25.56 18.53
N ASP A 294 14.56 -26.09 17.61
CA ASP A 294 14.57 -27.51 17.23
C ASP A 294 15.20 -28.40 18.33
N ILE A 295 16.26 -27.89 18.99
CA ILE A 295 17.01 -28.61 20.03
C ILE A 295 16.46 -28.31 21.43
N TYR A 296 16.26 -27.03 21.73
CA TYR A 296 15.90 -26.58 23.07
C TYR A 296 14.39 -26.45 23.20
N PHE A 297 13.79 -27.40 23.90
CA PHE A 297 12.36 -27.36 24.22
C PHE A 297 12.01 -26.08 24.99
N ALA A 298 10.80 -25.58 24.75
CA ALA A 298 10.29 -24.31 25.28
C ALA A 298 11.02 -23.05 24.79
N SER A 299 11.93 -23.14 23.81
CA SER A 299 12.39 -21.96 23.09
C SER A 299 11.34 -21.55 22.05
N VAL A 300 10.61 -20.47 22.34
CA VAL A 300 9.48 -19.97 21.54
C VAL A 300 9.62 -18.46 21.30
N SER A 301 8.72 -17.87 20.51
CA SER A 301 8.70 -16.41 20.37
C SER A 301 8.12 -15.72 21.61
N GLU A 302 8.58 -14.49 21.89
CA GLU A 302 8.08 -13.69 23.02
C GLU A 302 6.59 -13.34 22.87
N THR A 303 6.12 -13.16 21.64
CA THR A 303 4.72 -12.89 21.33
C THR A 303 3.84 -14.11 21.61
N PHE A 304 4.32 -15.31 21.28
CA PHE A 304 3.61 -16.56 21.58
C PHE A 304 3.58 -16.81 23.09
N GLU A 305 4.71 -16.64 23.75
CA GLU A 305 4.83 -16.76 25.20
C GLU A 305 3.86 -15.82 25.95
N THR A 306 3.72 -14.58 25.49
CA THR A 306 2.75 -13.62 26.04
C THR A 306 1.30 -14.11 25.85
N LYS A 307 0.97 -14.59 24.65
CA LYS A 307 -0.35 -15.18 24.36
C LYS A 307 -0.66 -16.41 25.23
N VAL A 308 0.35 -17.25 25.51
CA VAL A 308 0.22 -18.43 26.37
C VAL A 308 -0.01 -18.01 27.83
N ASP A 309 0.70 -16.99 28.31
CA ASP A 309 0.49 -16.45 29.65
C ASP A 309 -0.91 -15.85 29.82
N ASP A 310 -1.35 -15.03 28.86
CA ASP A 310 -2.69 -14.42 28.85
C ASP A 310 -3.77 -15.51 28.90
N TYR A 311 -3.65 -16.52 28.04
CA TYR A 311 -4.58 -17.65 28.04
C TYR A 311 -4.52 -18.48 29.32
N SER A 312 -3.34 -18.66 29.92
CA SER A 312 -3.20 -19.39 31.18
C SER A 312 -3.91 -18.66 32.32
N GLN A 313 -3.87 -17.32 32.34
CA GLN A 313 -4.61 -16.50 33.31
C GLN A 313 -6.12 -16.60 33.10
N GLU A 314 -6.58 -16.50 31.85
CA GLU A 314 -8.00 -16.68 31.50
C GLU A 314 -8.51 -18.07 31.88
N TRP A 315 -7.73 -19.11 31.59
CA TRP A 315 -8.03 -20.50 31.92
C TRP A 315 -8.13 -20.72 33.44
N ALA A 316 -7.21 -20.15 34.21
CA ALA A 316 -7.25 -20.21 35.68
C ALA A 316 -8.54 -19.57 36.23
N ALA A 317 -8.90 -18.38 35.74
CA ALA A 317 -10.11 -17.68 36.15
C ALA A 317 -11.41 -18.40 35.74
N GLN A 318 -11.40 -19.16 34.64
CA GLN A 318 -12.53 -19.99 34.21
C GLN A 318 -12.64 -21.27 35.04
N THR A 319 -11.51 -21.91 35.34
CA THR A 319 -11.47 -23.13 36.15
C THR A 319 -11.97 -22.87 37.58
N GLU A 320 -11.67 -21.70 38.15
CA GLU A 320 -12.21 -21.28 39.47
C GLU A 320 -13.73 -21.09 39.49
N LYS A 321 -14.35 -20.81 38.33
CA LYS A 321 -15.81 -20.64 38.19
C LYS A 321 -16.54 -21.93 37.81
N SER A 322 -15.82 -22.95 37.37
CA SER A 322 -16.36 -24.21 36.85
C SER A 322 -16.41 -25.27 37.95
N TYR A 323 -17.54 -25.93 38.15
CA TYR A 323 -17.67 -27.03 39.15
C TYR A 323 -16.99 -28.32 38.70
N GLU A 324 -16.66 -28.47 37.42
CA GLU A 324 -15.88 -29.59 36.87
C GLU A 324 -14.38 -29.27 36.93
N LYS A 325 -13.63 -30.02 37.75
CA LYS A 325 -12.17 -29.98 37.74
C LYS A 325 -11.66 -30.62 36.45
N SER A 326 -11.20 -29.80 35.50
CA SER A 326 -10.41 -30.31 34.38
C SER A 326 -9.14 -31.01 34.91
N GLU A 327 -8.88 -32.25 34.50
CA GLU A 327 -7.68 -33.02 34.91
C GLU A 327 -6.35 -32.43 34.38
N LEU A 328 -6.43 -31.40 33.54
CA LEU A 328 -5.29 -30.76 32.90
C LEU A 328 -4.66 -29.68 33.79
N SER A 329 -3.42 -29.89 34.23
CA SER A 329 -2.67 -28.85 34.93
C SER A 329 -2.19 -27.74 33.99
N LEU A 330 -2.04 -26.51 34.50
CA LEU A 330 -1.50 -25.37 33.73
C LEU A 330 -0.12 -25.68 33.13
N ASP A 331 0.74 -26.39 33.87
CA ASP A 331 2.05 -26.80 33.39
C ASP A 331 1.96 -27.79 32.22
N ARG A 332 0.99 -28.72 32.26
CA ARG A 332 0.74 -29.67 31.15
C ARG A 332 0.19 -28.96 29.92
N LEU A 333 -0.74 -28.02 30.10
CA LEU A 333 -1.27 -27.19 29.02
C LEU A 333 -0.16 -26.39 28.35
N ARG A 334 0.69 -25.74 29.14
CA ARG A 334 1.83 -24.97 28.63
C ARG A 334 2.83 -25.85 27.87
N THR A 335 3.13 -27.02 28.42
CA THR A 335 4.00 -28.02 27.78
C THR A 335 3.41 -28.49 26.45
N LEU A 336 2.08 -28.71 26.37
CA LEU A 336 1.39 -29.07 25.14
C LEU A 336 1.55 -27.98 24.06
N LEU A 337 1.34 -26.71 24.44
CA LEU A 337 1.45 -25.58 23.51
C LEU A 337 2.89 -25.39 23.00
N GLN A 338 3.88 -25.56 23.89
CA GLN A 338 5.30 -25.54 23.53
C GLN A 338 5.70 -26.71 22.63
N LEU A 339 5.16 -27.91 22.88
CA LEU A 339 5.34 -29.06 21.99
C LEU A 339 4.76 -28.77 20.61
N LYS A 340 3.53 -28.23 20.55
CA LYS A 340 2.87 -27.88 19.29
C LYS A 340 3.69 -26.86 18.52
N TRP A 341 4.30 -25.88 19.19
CA TRP A 341 5.23 -24.92 18.58
C TRP A 341 6.42 -25.63 17.93
N GLN A 342 7.15 -26.45 18.68
CA GLN A 342 8.35 -27.14 18.17
C GLN A 342 8.03 -28.08 17.00
N ARG A 343 6.86 -28.73 17.01
CA ARG A 343 6.40 -29.58 15.90
C ARG A 343 5.90 -28.81 14.68
N SER A 344 5.66 -27.51 14.85
CA SER A 344 5.25 -26.62 13.76
C SER A 344 6.42 -25.87 13.14
N LEU A 345 7.66 -26.20 13.52
CA LEU A 345 8.85 -25.65 12.88
C LEU A 345 8.96 -26.09 11.41
N CYS A 346 9.51 -25.20 10.60
CA CYS A 346 9.87 -25.43 9.21
C CYS A 346 10.98 -26.47 9.11
N GLU A 347 10.88 -27.39 8.15
CA GLU A 347 11.82 -28.51 8.03
C GLU A 347 13.06 -28.09 7.23
N PRO A 348 14.27 -28.50 7.64
CA PRO A 348 15.47 -28.30 6.82
C PRO A 348 15.31 -28.95 5.44
N GLY A 349 15.67 -28.23 4.39
CA GLY A 349 15.47 -28.61 2.99
C GLY A 349 14.21 -28.02 2.36
N GLU A 350 13.35 -27.35 3.13
CA GLU A 350 12.13 -26.74 2.61
C GLU A 350 12.44 -25.52 1.71
N ALA A 351 11.88 -25.53 0.50
CA ALA A 351 12.08 -24.49 -0.52
C ALA A 351 11.22 -23.24 -0.26
N VAL A 352 11.49 -22.58 0.87
CA VAL A 352 10.73 -21.43 1.37
C VAL A 352 10.69 -20.25 0.39
N GLY A 353 11.70 -20.09 -0.46
CA GLY A 353 11.69 -19.04 -1.49
C GLY A 353 10.64 -19.28 -2.57
N LEU A 354 10.47 -20.53 -3.02
CA LEU A 354 9.43 -20.89 -3.98
C LEU A 354 8.03 -20.71 -3.37
N LEU A 355 7.84 -21.16 -2.12
CA LEU A 355 6.58 -20.98 -1.39
C LEU A 355 6.22 -19.51 -1.21
N ALA A 356 7.20 -18.67 -0.83
CA ALA A 356 7.01 -17.23 -0.72
C ALA A 356 6.66 -16.59 -2.07
N ALA A 357 7.36 -16.98 -3.14
CA ALA A 357 7.11 -16.47 -4.49
C ALA A 357 5.70 -16.83 -4.98
N GLN A 358 5.26 -18.07 -4.77
CA GLN A 358 3.92 -18.53 -5.13
C GLN A 358 2.84 -17.83 -4.29
N SER A 359 3.08 -17.66 -2.99
CA SER A 359 2.16 -16.99 -2.06
C SER A 359 1.98 -15.49 -2.36
N ILE A 360 2.91 -14.87 -3.11
CA ILE A 360 2.74 -13.52 -3.65
C ILE A 360 2.09 -13.57 -5.04
N GLY A 361 2.54 -14.48 -5.90
CA GLY A 361 2.11 -14.57 -7.29
C GLY A 361 0.66 -15.00 -7.46
N GLU A 362 0.25 -16.10 -6.82
CA GLU A 362 -1.09 -16.68 -6.96
C GLU A 362 -2.18 -15.70 -6.47
N PRO A 363 -2.11 -15.10 -5.27
CA PRO A 363 -3.10 -14.11 -4.84
C PRO A 363 -3.07 -12.83 -5.68
N SER A 364 -1.94 -12.48 -6.29
CA SER A 364 -1.87 -11.34 -7.22
C SER A 364 -2.74 -11.56 -8.46
N THR A 365 -2.86 -12.80 -8.94
CA THR A 365 -3.83 -13.14 -10.01
C THR A 365 -5.25 -12.83 -9.57
N GLN A 366 -5.61 -13.14 -8.30
CA GLN A 366 -6.91 -12.84 -7.74
C GLN A 366 -7.14 -11.33 -7.52
N MET A 367 -6.13 -10.58 -7.04
CA MET A 367 -6.23 -9.11 -6.86
C MET A 367 -6.55 -8.38 -8.17
N THR A 368 -6.09 -8.95 -9.28
CA THR A 368 -6.35 -8.44 -10.63
C THR A 368 -7.83 -8.48 -10.99
N LEU A 369 -8.50 -9.55 -10.58
CA LEU A 369 -9.92 -9.80 -10.82
C LEU A 369 -10.81 -9.19 -9.72
N ASN A 370 -10.33 -9.09 -8.48
CA ASN A 370 -11.10 -8.55 -7.35
C ASN A 370 -11.18 -7.01 -7.28
N THR A 371 -10.38 -6.29 -8.08
CA THR A 371 -10.52 -4.82 -8.21
C THR A 371 -11.93 -4.45 -8.70
N PHE A 372 -12.64 -5.37 -9.35
CA PHE A 372 -14.03 -5.22 -9.79
C PHE A 372 -15.07 -5.15 -8.66
N HIS A 373 -14.94 -5.97 -7.60
CA HIS A 373 -15.93 -5.99 -6.52
C HIS A 373 -15.82 -4.79 -5.57
N PHE A 374 -14.65 -4.13 -5.53
CA PHE A 374 -14.39 -2.96 -4.68
C PHE A 374 -14.33 -1.63 -5.42
N ALA A 375 -14.58 -1.60 -6.74
CA ALA A 375 -14.69 -0.38 -7.56
C ALA A 375 -15.79 0.61 -7.08
N GLY A 376 -16.55 0.20 -6.05
CA GLY A 376 -17.50 0.97 -5.26
C GLY A 376 -16.94 2.10 -4.37
N ARG A 377 -15.76 1.92 -3.75
CA ARG A 377 -15.24 2.84 -2.71
C ARG A 377 -14.09 3.67 -3.26
N GLY A 378 -14.42 4.79 -3.90
CA GLY A 378 -13.46 5.72 -4.53
C GLY A 378 -12.54 6.52 -3.58
N GLU A 379 -12.33 6.08 -2.34
CA GLU A 379 -11.62 6.91 -1.36
C GLU A 379 -10.09 6.84 -1.41
N MET A 380 -9.49 5.88 -2.12
CA MET A 380 -8.02 5.83 -2.23
C MET A 380 -7.53 5.37 -3.61
N ASN A 381 -7.36 6.35 -4.52
CA ASN A 381 -6.48 6.26 -5.70
C ASN A 381 -5.00 6.18 -5.27
N VAL A 382 -4.66 5.18 -4.45
CA VAL A 382 -3.30 4.66 -4.39
C VAL A 382 -3.15 3.81 -5.64
N THR A 383 -1.96 3.68 -6.22
CA THR A 383 -1.71 2.62 -7.21
C THR A 383 -2.08 1.27 -6.58
N LEU A 384 -3.30 0.78 -6.83
CA LEU A 384 -3.81 -0.42 -6.16
C LEU A 384 -3.47 -1.67 -6.98
N GLY A 385 -3.11 -2.75 -6.29
CA GLY A 385 -2.90 -4.08 -6.87
C GLY A 385 -1.56 -4.26 -7.59
N ILE A 386 -1.59 -4.97 -8.73
CA ILE A 386 -0.41 -5.39 -9.49
C ILE A 386 0.47 -4.22 -9.96
N PRO A 387 -0.04 -3.10 -10.48
CA PRO A 387 0.82 -2.00 -10.93
C PRO A 387 1.77 -1.50 -9.85
N ARG A 388 1.32 -1.51 -8.58
CA ARG A 388 2.15 -1.13 -7.44
C ARG A 388 3.11 -2.23 -7.02
N LEU A 389 2.66 -3.48 -7.03
CA LEU A 389 3.56 -4.62 -6.81
C LEU A 389 4.70 -4.64 -7.82
N ARG A 390 4.42 -4.38 -9.10
CA ARG A 390 5.44 -4.25 -10.15
C ARG A 390 6.40 -3.09 -9.90
N GLU A 391 5.87 -1.94 -9.51
CA GLU A 391 6.65 -0.74 -9.21
C GLU A 391 7.63 -0.97 -8.05
N ILE A 392 7.21 -1.72 -7.02
CA ILE A 392 8.02 -2.07 -5.85
C ILE A 392 9.00 -3.21 -6.17
N LEU A 393 8.50 -4.36 -6.64
CA LEU A 393 9.25 -5.61 -6.68
C LEU A 393 10.04 -5.80 -7.97
N MET A 394 9.54 -5.33 -9.12
CA MET A 394 10.20 -5.60 -10.41
C MET A 394 11.07 -4.45 -10.89
N VAL A 395 10.60 -3.22 -10.71
CA VAL A 395 11.25 -2.03 -11.27
C VAL A 395 12.08 -1.30 -10.22
N ALA A 396 11.69 -1.39 -8.94
CA ALA A 396 12.24 -0.56 -7.87
C ALA A 396 12.31 0.93 -8.28
N SER A 397 11.20 1.44 -8.84
CA SER A 397 11.19 2.74 -9.52
C SER A 397 11.50 3.88 -8.56
N ALA A 398 12.51 4.70 -8.88
CA ALA A 398 12.79 5.95 -8.18
C ALA A 398 11.65 6.98 -8.36
N ASN A 399 10.97 6.94 -9.50
CA ASN A 399 9.87 7.83 -9.84
C ASN A 399 8.54 7.08 -9.71
N ILE A 400 7.96 7.11 -8.51
CA ILE A 400 6.67 6.46 -8.26
C ILE A 400 5.50 7.31 -8.77
N LYS A 401 4.46 6.69 -9.33
CA LYS A 401 3.32 7.42 -9.94
C LYS A 401 2.52 8.24 -8.93
N THR A 402 2.30 7.70 -7.73
CA THR A 402 1.53 8.35 -6.66
C THR A 402 2.35 8.35 -5.36
N PRO A 403 3.33 9.25 -5.22
CA PRO A 403 4.11 9.36 -3.99
C PRO A 403 3.22 9.85 -2.85
N MET A 404 3.20 9.10 -1.76
CA MET A 404 2.46 9.45 -0.55
C MET A 404 3.37 9.39 0.68
N MET A 405 3.13 10.29 1.63
CA MET A 405 3.83 10.35 2.90
C MET A 405 2.80 10.46 4.02
N SER A 406 2.91 9.59 5.03
CA SER A 406 2.14 9.72 6.27
C SER A 406 2.98 10.45 7.30
N VAL A 407 2.49 11.59 7.77
CA VAL A 407 3.18 12.42 8.76
C VAL A 407 2.41 12.33 10.08
N PRO A 408 2.93 11.62 11.10
CA PRO A 408 2.30 11.60 12.42
C PRO A 408 2.42 12.99 13.06
N VAL A 409 1.32 13.49 13.60
CA VAL A 409 1.26 14.85 14.16
C VAL A 409 0.84 14.78 15.62
N LEU A 410 1.50 15.57 16.46
CA LEU A 410 1.13 15.70 17.87
C LEU A 410 -0.31 16.22 17.98
N ASN A 411 -1.08 15.67 18.92
CA ASN A 411 -2.47 16.10 19.18
C ASN A 411 -2.52 17.44 19.95
N THR A 412 -1.90 18.48 19.38
CA THR A 412 -1.92 19.83 19.90
C THR A 412 -2.68 20.73 18.94
N LYS A 413 -3.46 21.69 19.49
CA LYS A 413 -4.21 22.66 18.68
C LYS A 413 -3.30 23.42 17.70
N LYS A 414 -2.04 23.69 18.08
CA LYS A 414 -1.03 24.33 17.23
C LYS A 414 -0.64 23.46 16.03
N ALA A 415 -0.38 22.17 16.26
CA ALA A 415 0.01 21.25 15.19
C ALA A 415 -1.16 20.98 14.23
N LEU A 416 -2.39 20.82 14.74
CA LEU A 416 -3.58 20.66 13.90
C LEU A 416 -3.85 21.90 13.02
N LYS A 417 -3.65 23.12 13.55
CA LYS A 417 -3.71 24.35 12.73
C LYS A 417 -2.65 24.37 11.64
N ARG A 418 -1.43 23.90 11.94
CA ARG A 418 -0.33 23.83 10.97
C ARG A 418 -0.57 22.79 9.87
N VAL A 419 -1.17 21.65 10.21
CA VAL A 419 -1.64 20.64 9.23
C VAL A 419 -2.71 21.23 8.30
N LYS A 420 -3.69 21.95 8.85
CA LYS A 420 -4.70 22.65 8.04
C LYS A 420 -4.07 23.68 7.10
N SER A 421 -2.97 24.31 7.49
CA SER A 421 -2.20 25.21 6.60
C SER A 421 -1.47 24.42 5.51
N LEU A 422 -0.82 23.30 5.84
CA LEU A 422 -0.10 22.45 4.89
C LEU A 422 -1.01 21.78 3.86
N LYS A 423 -2.24 21.40 4.24
CA LYS A 423 -3.23 20.82 3.33
C LYS A 423 -3.66 21.79 2.21
N LYS A 424 -3.51 23.10 2.44
CA LYS A 424 -3.84 24.15 1.48
C LYS A 424 -2.71 24.31 0.47
N GLN A 425 -2.60 23.40 -0.50
CA GLN A 425 -1.69 23.59 -1.63
C GLN A 425 -2.31 23.31 -3.00
N LEU A 426 -2.01 24.26 -3.90
CA LEU A 426 -2.02 24.26 -5.37
C LEU A 426 -3.36 24.16 -6.11
N THR A 427 -4.00 25.32 -6.27
CA THR A 427 -4.96 25.58 -7.36
C THR A 427 -4.62 26.90 -8.05
N ARG A 428 -4.85 26.98 -9.38
CA ARG A 428 -4.63 28.18 -10.21
C ARG A 428 -5.31 29.41 -9.58
N VAL A 429 -4.60 30.53 -9.46
CA VAL A 429 -5.15 31.83 -8.97
C VAL A 429 -5.41 32.80 -10.14
N LEU A 430 -4.85 32.49 -11.31
CA LEU A 430 -5.02 33.25 -12.53
C LEU A 430 -6.37 32.92 -13.17
N GLN A 431 -7.17 33.95 -13.46
CA GLN A 431 -8.48 33.82 -14.11
C GLN A 431 -8.35 33.97 -15.62
N LYS A 432 -7.66 35.02 -16.08
CA LYS A 432 -7.51 35.35 -17.50
C LYS A 432 -6.20 36.11 -17.74
N ILE A 433 -5.66 36.01 -18.95
CA ILE A 433 -4.61 36.90 -19.46
C ILE A 433 -5.13 37.50 -20.76
N ASP A 434 -5.16 38.83 -20.84
CA ASP A 434 -5.40 39.54 -22.09
C ASP A 434 -4.05 39.92 -22.70
N VAL A 435 -3.86 39.61 -23.98
CA VAL A 435 -2.64 39.92 -24.72
C VAL A 435 -3.03 40.82 -25.89
N GLN A 436 -2.54 42.06 -25.89
CA GLN A 436 -2.68 42.97 -27.00
C GLN A 436 -1.33 43.10 -27.71
N GLU A 437 -1.30 42.75 -28.99
CA GLU A 437 -0.13 42.94 -29.85
C GLU A 437 -0.35 44.21 -30.68
N SER A 438 0.58 45.16 -30.56
CA SER A 438 0.64 46.34 -31.42
C SER A 438 1.97 46.38 -32.15
N PHE A 439 1.92 46.91 -33.37
CA PHE A 439 3.09 47.07 -34.21
C PHE A 439 3.45 48.56 -34.26
N CYS A 440 4.57 48.93 -33.67
CA CYS A 440 5.05 50.30 -33.68
C CYS A 440 6.18 50.42 -34.70
N MET A 441 6.00 51.36 -35.64
CA MET A 441 7.03 51.80 -36.58
C MET A 441 7.50 53.18 -36.13
N GLU A 442 8.71 53.28 -35.60
CA GLU A 442 9.35 54.59 -35.40
C GLU A 442 9.98 55.07 -36.71
N GLU A 443 10.04 56.39 -36.89
CA GLU A 443 10.65 57.03 -38.05
C GLU A 443 12.13 56.65 -38.14
N LYS A 444 12.42 55.83 -39.15
CA LYS A 444 13.73 55.29 -39.57
C LYS A 444 14.27 54.09 -38.73
N GLN A 445 13.90 52.91 -39.25
CA GLN A 445 14.63 51.62 -39.27
C GLN A 445 14.41 50.56 -38.18
N ASN A 446 13.76 50.82 -37.04
CA ASN A 446 13.49 49.75 -36.06
C ASN A 446 12.00 49.38 -35.98
N LYS A 447 11.67 48.15 -36.39
CA LYS A 447 10.32 47.55 -36.31
C LYS A 447 10.16 46.84 -34.97
N PHE A 448 9.35 47.37 -34.06
CA PHE A 448 9.07 46.72 -32.78
C PHE A 448 7.66 46.11 -32.75
N ARG A 449 7.56 44.89 -32.24
CA ARG A 449 6.28 44.29 -31.82
C ARG A 449 6.15 44.50 -30.32
N VAL A 450 5.16 45.29 -29.93
CA VAL A 450 4.85 45.59 -28.54
C VAL A 450 3.75 44.63 -28.09
N TYR A 451 4.01 43.86 -27.04
CA TYR A 451 3.02 42.97 -26.42
C TYR A 451 2.63 43.54 -25.06
N GLN A 452 1.39 44.00 -24.95
CA GLN A 452 0.80 44.42 -23.68
C GLN A 452 0.06 43.24 -23.05
N LEU A 453 0.59 42.73 -21.94
CA LEU A 453 0.05 41.59 -21.19
C LEU A 453 -0.70 42.10 -19.95
N ARG A 454 -2.02 41.89 -19.90
CA ARG A 454 -2.85 42.22 -18.72
C ARG A 454 -3.29 40.93 -18.03
N PHE A 455 -2.76 40.71 -16.83
CA PHE A 455 -3.09 39.55 -16.00
C PHE A 455 -4.29 39.87 -15.11
N GLN A 456 -5.35 39.06 -15.19
CA GLN A 456 -6.52 39.15 -14.32
C GLN A 456 -6.48 38.02 -13.29
N PHE A 457 -6.26 38.39 -12.02
CA PHE A 457 -6.21 37.46 -10.90
C PHE A 457 -7.58 37.39 -10.20
N LEU A 458 -7.91 36.23 -9.63
CA LEU A 458 -9.09 36.09 -8.78
C LEU A 458 -9.01 37.05 -7.58
N PRO A 459 -10.12 37.63 -7.11
CA PRO A 459 -10.13 38.45 -5.89
C PRO A 459 -9.73 37.65 -4.65
N HIS A 460 -9.08 38.31 -3.67
CA HIS A 460 -8.53 37.67 -2.48
C HIS A 460 -9.56 36.84 -1.68
N ALA A 461 -10.78 37.35 -1.57
CA ALA A 461 -11.87 36.71 -0.83
C ALA A 461 -12.15 35.27 -1.27
N TYR A 462 -12.02 34.97 -2.57
CA TYR A 462 -12.36 33.66 -3.13
C TYR A 462 -11.32 32.57 -2.83
N TYR A 463 -10.08 32.95 -2.53
CA TYR A 463 -9.02 31.98 -2.28
C TYR A 463 -8.40 32.07 -0.89
N GLN A 464 -8.78 33.04 -0.06
CA GLN A 464 -8.25 33.21 1.31
C GLN A 464 -8.56 32.01 2.21
N GLN A 465 -9.73 31.38 2.03
CA GLN A 465 -10.13 30.23 2.85
C GLN A 465 -9.39 28.95 2.42
N GLU A 466 -9.26 28.73 1.11
CA GLU A 466 -8.64 27.53 0.53
C GLU A 466 -7.11 27.61 0.41
N LYS A 467 -6.53 28.82 0.36
CA LYS A 467 -5.10 29.04 0.07
C LYS A 467 -4.46 29.93 1.14
N CYS A 468 -3.26 29.56 1.57
CA CYS A 468 -2.40 30.41 2.40
C CYS A 468 -1.56 31.36 1.54
N LEU A 469 -2.19 32.08 0.61
CA LEU A 469 -1.51 33.03 -0.29
C LEU A 469 -2.05 34.44 -0.07
N ARG A 470 -1.16 35.43 0.01
CA ARG A 470 -1.54 36.84 -0.05
C ARG A 470 -1.31 37.39 -1.48
N PRO A 471 -2.02 38.45 -1.90
CA PRO A 471 -1.78 39.08 -3.20
C PRO A 471 -0.31 39.47 -3.42
N GLU A 472 0.38 39.93 -2.37
CA GLU A 472 1.80 40.24 -2.37
C GLU A 472 2.67 39.05 -2.80
N ASP A 473 2.37 37.86 -2.27
CA ASP A 473 3.13 36.63 -2.56
C ASP A 473 2.97 36.23 -4.04
N ILE A 474 1.80 36.52 -4.64
CA ILE A 474 1.52 36.29 -6.06
C ILE A 474 2.33 37.25 -6.93
N LEU A 475 2.32 38.55 -6.59
CA LEU A 475 3.10 39.56 -7.32
C LEU A 475 4.60 39.26 -7.26
N ARG A 476 5.10 38.86 -6.07
CA ARG A 476 6.50 38.46 -5.90
C ARG A 476 6.88 37.23 -6.74
N PHE A 477 5.99 36.25 -6.84
CA PHE A 477 6.20 35.10 -7.74
C PHE A 477 6.21 35.52 -9.22
N MET A 478 5.31 36.44 -9.60
CA MET A 478 5.23 36.95 -10.96
C MET A 478 6.53 37.63 -11.37
N GLU A 479 7.03 38.54 -10.51
CA GLU A 479 8.26 39.30 -10.71
C GLU A 479 9.50 38.40 -10.79
N ILE A 480 9.72 37.53 -9.78
CA ILE A 480 10.99 36.81 -9.64
C ILE A 480 11.08 35.60 -10.57
N ARG A 481 9.98 34.86 -10.74
CA ARG A 481 10.01 33.52 -11.36
C ARG A 481 9.21 33.45 -12.66
N PHE A 482 7.99 33.98 -12.67
CA PHE A 482 7.13 33.84 -13.85
C PHE A 482 7.69 34.57 -15.06
N PHE A 483 8.04 35.86 -14.95
CA PHE A 483 8.56 36.63 -16.09
C PHE A 483 9.90 36.08 -16.57
N LYS A 484 10.76 35.58 -15.68
CA LYS A 484 11.98 34.87 -16.06
C LYS A 484 11.69 33.64 -16.93
N LEU A 485 10.77 32.77 -16.48
CA LEU A 485 10.35 31.59 -17.24
C LEU A 485 9.66 31.95 -18.56
N LEU A 486 8.83 33.01 -18.56
CA LEU A 486 8.17 33.50 -19.76
C LEU A 486 9.19 33.98 -20.79
N MET A 487 10.16 34.78 -20.38
CA MET A 487 11.21 35.29 -21.27
C MET A 487 12.12 34.17 -21.77
N GLU A 488 12.48 33.20 -20.94
CA GLU A 488 13.21 31.99 -21.37
C GLU A 488 12.40 31.19 -22.41
N SER A 489 11.09 31.04 -22.21
CA SER A 489 10.21 30.36 -23.16
C SER A 489 10.07 31.14 -24.48
N ILE A 490 9.94 32.46 -24.43
CA ILE A 490 9.90 33.33 -25.61
C ILE A 490 11.21 33.22 -26.39
N LYS A 491 12.37 33.30 -25.71
CA LYS A 491 13.69 33.11 -26.34
C LYS A 491 13.81 31.75 -27.00
N LYS A 492 13.44 30.66 -26.31
CA LYS A 492 13.44 29.30 -26.89
C LYS A 492 12.55 29.20 -28.13
N LYS A 493 11.37 29.81 -28.10
CA LYS A 493 10.43 29.79 -29.24
C LYS A 493 10.92 30.66 -30.41
N ASN A 494 11.51 31.81 -30.13
CA ASN A 494 12.08 32.69 -31.14
C ASN A 494 13.31 32.05 -31.82
N ASN A 495 14.18 31.38 -31.05
CA ASN A 495 15.31 30.63 -31.60
C ASN A 495 14.87 29.46 -32.50
N LYS A 496 13.77 28.77 -32.15
CA LYS A 496 13.16 27.75 -33.02
C LYS A 496 12.57 28.38 -34.28
N ALA A 497 11.91 29.52 -34.17
CA ALA A 497 11.31 30.22 -35.31
C ALA A 497 12.36 30.84 -36.25
N SER A 498 13.48 31.34 -35.73
CA SER A 498 14.61 31.84 -36.53
C SER A 498 15.36 30.70 -37.23
N ALA A 499 15.56 29.56 -36.55
CA ALA A 499 16.10 28.35 -37.18
C ALA A 499 15.20 27.87 -38.33
N PHE A 500 13.88 27.87 -38.16
CA PHE A 500 12.92 27.50 -39.20
C PHE A 500 12.90 28.49 -40.37
N ARG A 501 13.02 29.80 -40.12
CA ARG A 501 13.18 30.81 -41.17
C ARG A 501 14.47 30.63 -41.96
N ASN A 502 15.59 30.36 -41.30
CA ASN A 502 16.89 30.16 -41.96
C ASN A 502 16.92 28.91 -42.84
N VAL A 503 16.13 27.87 -42.50
CA VAL A 503 15.97 26.68 -43.35
C VAL A 503 15.11 26.99 -44.58
N ASN A 504 14.03 27.76 -44.43
CA ASN A 504 13.16 28.13 -45.56
C ASN A 504 13.72 29.26 -46.46
N THR A 505 14.68 30.05 -45.98
CA THR A 505 15.36 31.09 -46.80
C THR A 505 16.63 30.61 -47.48
N ARG A 506 17.08 29.36 -47.25
CA ARG A 506 18.02 28.71 -48.17
C ARG A 506 17.30 28.50 -49.51
N ARG A 507 17.48 29.44 -50.44
CA ARG A 507 17.24 29.16 -51.88
C ARG A 507 18.05 27.91 -52.23
N ALA A 508 17.40 26.91 -52.79
CA ALA A 508 18.06 25.70 -53.29
C ALA A 508 19.26 26.13 -54.14
N THR A 509 20.44 25.69 -53.74
CA THR A 509 21.67 25.95 -54.51
C THR A 509 21.77 24.91 -55.61
N GLN A 510 22.37 25.25 -56.76
CA GLN A 510 22.48 24.37 -57.93
C GLN A 510 23.00 22.95 -57.59
N ARG A 511 23.86 22.82 -56.57
CA ARG A 511 24.37 21.54 -56.04
C ARG A 511 23.30 20.58 -55.52
N ASP A 512 22.14 21.09 -55.09
CA ASP A 512 21.05 20.26 -54.55
C ASP A 512 20.20 19.64 -55.68
N LEU A 513 20.24 20.20 -56.89
CA LEU A 513 19.57 19.64 -58.08
C LEU A 513 20.42 18.54 -58.75
N ASP A 514 21.74 18.67 -58.70
CA ASP A 514 22.66 17.71 -59.34
C ASP A 514 22.70 16.34 -58.61
N ASN A 515 22.40 16.31 -57.30
CA ASN A 515 22.41 15.07 -56.50
C ASN A 515 21.09 14.27 -56.53
N ALA A 516 20.05 14.74 -57.23
CA ALA A 516 18.80 13.99 -57.39
C ALA A 516 18.83 12.99 -58.57
N GLY A 517 19.84 13.07 -59.45
CA GLY A 517 19.92 12.29 -60.69
C GLY A 517 20.62 10.93 -60.61
N GLU A 518 21.38 10.63 -59.55
CA GLU A 518 22.29 9.45 -59.54
C GLU A 518 21.86 8.27 -58.64
N SER A 519 20.71 8.31 -57.97
CA SER A 519 20.28 7.21 -57.08
C SER A 519 19.37 6.15 -57.73
N GLY A 520 19.26 6.14 -59.06
CA GLY A 520 18.31 5.29 -59.82
C GLY A 520 18.91 4.15 -60.65
N ARG A 521 20.18 3.79 -60.51
CA ARG A 521 20.79 2.64 -61.22
C ARG A 521 21.90 1.96 -60.41
N SER A 522 21.55 1.11 -59.45
CA SER A 522 22.40 -0.04 -59.06
C SER A 522 21.65 -0.97 -58.11
N ARG A 523 21.11 -2.06 -58.66
CA ARG A 523 21.07 -3.44 -58.14
C ARG A 523 19.92 -4.18 -58.81
N GLY A 524 20.29 -5.16 -59.62
CA GLY A 524 19.38 -6.11 -60.26
C GLY A 524 18.86 -7.17 -59.31
#